data_AF-A0A0C1FYI0-F1
#
_entry.id   AF-A0A0C1FYI0-F1
#
_cell.length_a   1.000
_cell.length_b   1.000
_cell.length_c   1.000
_cell.angle_alpha   90.00
_cell.angle_beta   90.00
_cell.angle_gamma   90.00
#
_symmetry.space_group_name_H-M   'P 1'
#
loop_
_entity.id
_entity.type
_entity.pdbx_description
1 polymer ?
#
loop_
_entity_poly.entity_id
_entity_poly.type
_entity_poly.pdbx_seq_one_letter_code
_entity_poly.pdbx_strand_id
1 'polypeptide(L)'
;MKKNYFFILILSVFFFACKKGGSNDPVIDPVAPPSTYAFADLKVNGTYNGFTYYGLNSTPVVKITFSSPINLSSVSGNITLTDATGNPAAFTSTLENNDNTVVISPSALQPITKYILNINTGLLSISGNKLQTAITVTLITAVDDTDKFARITDEELLTLVQKQTFKYFWDFGHPVSGLARERNTSGNTVTSGGSGFGIMALITGINRNFISRADGLVRMQKIVAFLKTADRFHGAYPHWLDGNTGKVIPFSVKDNGGDLVETSFLMAGLITARQYFNGTDAAETALRADINTIYNGVEWSWYRKDNSNTLYWHWSPNYNWDMNLPIKGWNECLITYVMAASSPTYSIPKSVYDAGWAQNGAMKNGSSYYGVQLPLGTANGGPLFFAHYSFMGINPTGLTDAYANYESQTKAHALINYNYCKANPLGNYGYGENCWGLTASDIQGGYTASSPTNDVGTIAPTAALASMAYTPTESMQALRYFYYKLGNKTWGDYGFYDAFSLKDQWFATSTLAIDQGPIVVMIENYRTKLIWNLFMSAPEVKAGMKNLGFSSPNL
;
A
#
# COMPACT_ATOMS: atom_id res chain seq x y z
N MET A 1 -7.37 -73.98 14.75
CA MET A 1 -8.02 -73.91 13.42
C MET A 1 -7.25 -72.92 12.55
N LYS A 2 -6.80 -73.39 11.36
CA LYS A 2 -6.34 -72.68 10.14
C LYS A 2 -5.18 -71.66 10.29
N LYS A 3 -3.90 -72.05 10.09
CA LYS A 3 -3.08 -72.22 8.85
C LYS A 3 -2.78 -70.90 8.10
N ASN A 4 -1.55 -70.36 8.18
CA ASN A 4 -0.33 -70.56 7.34
C ASN A 4 -0.33 -69.64 6.08
N TYR A 5 0.75 -69.02 5.57
CA TYR A 5 2.18 -69.36 5.49
C TYR A 5 3.08 -68.10 5.39
N PHE A 6 4.28 -68.22 5.96
CA PHE A 6 5.45 -67.35 5.83
C PHE A 6 6.41 -68.03 4.83
N PHE A 7 7.05 -67.29 3.92
CA PHE A 7 8.12 -67.84 3.06
C PHE A 7 9.41 -67.04 3.26
N ILE A 8 10.39 -67.72 3.86
CA ILE A 8 11.80 -67.36 3.96
C ILE A 8 12.53 -68.23 2.93
N LEU A 9 13.38 -67.63 2.09
CA LEU A 9 14.30 -68.37 1.23
C LEU A 9 15.73 -68.04 1.66
N ILE A 10 16.38 -69.02 2.28
CA ILE A 10 17.82 -69.11 2.50
C ILE A 10 18.37 -69.91 1.33
N LEU A 11 19.45 -69.45 0.68
CA LEU A 11 20.27 -70.32 -0.16
C LEU A 11 21.74 -70.10 0.15
N SER A 12 22.35 -71.15 0.67
CA SER A 12 23.75 -71.26 1.06
C SER A 12 24.60 -71.91 -0.04
N VAL A 13 25.79 -71.33 -0.17
CA VAL A 13 27.04 -71.68 -0.87
C VAL A 13 27.29 -73.17 -1.14
N PHE A 14 27.73 -73.48 -2.37
CA PHE A 14 28.59 -74.63 -2.68
C PHE A 14 29.91 -74.16 -3.29
N PHE A 15 31.02 -74.57 -2.69
CA PHE A 15 32.37 -74.44 -3.21
C PHE A 15 32.63 -75.50 -4.28
N PHE A 16 33.16 -75.09 -5.44
CA PHE A 16 33.96 -75.96 -6.30
C PHE A 16 35.27 -75.25 -6.63
N ALA A 17 36.37 -75.86 -6.21
CA ALA A 17 37.72 -75.50 -6.61
C ALA A 17 38.07 -76.25 -7.90
N CYS A 18 38.56 -75.54 -8.92
CA CYS A 18 39.36 -76.12 -10.00
C CYS A 18 40.35 -75.09 -10.56
N LYS A 19 41.45 -75.62 -11.10
CA LYS A 19 42.80 -75.05 -11.18
C LYS A 19 43.08 -74.33 -12.50
N LYS A 20 43.97 -73.32 -12.43
CA LYS A 20 44.70 -72.55 -13.46
C LYS A 20 44.59 -72.99 -14.94
N GLY A 21 44.29 -72.01 -15.79
CA GLY A 21 44.77 -71.90 -17.18
C GLY A 21 44.99 -70.43 -17.50
N GLY A 22 46.21 -70.05 -17.90
CA GLY A 22 46.56 -68.66 -18.18
C GLY A 22 46.08 -68.23 -19.56
N SER A 23 45.41 -67.07 -19.60
CA SER A 23 45.19 -66.27 -20.81
C SER A 23 45.43 -64.80 -20.44
N ASN A 24 46.28 -64.13 -21.22
CA ASN A 24 46.52 -62.70 -21.13
C ASN A 24 45.27 -61.97 -21.63
N ASP A 25 44.31 -61.72 -20.74
CA ASP A 25 43.27 -60.73 -20.99
C ASP A 25 43.82 -59.34 -20.66
N PRO A 26 43.63 -58.32 -21.51
CA PRO A 26 44.03 -56.97 -21.18
C PRO A 26 43.24 -56.51 -19.95
N VAL A 27 43.97 -56.10 -18.91
CA VAL A 27 43.40 -55.41 -17.76
C VAL A 27 42.76 -54.12 -18.31
N ILE A 28 41.44 -54.13 -18.46
CA ILE A 28 40.68 -52.89 -18.60
C ILE A 28 40.69 -52.29 -17.20
N ASP A 29 41.56 -51.30 -16.98
CA ASP A 29 41.50 -50.47 -15.78
C ASP A 29 40.04 -50.03 -15.57
N PRO A 30 39.50 -50.10 -14.34
CA PRO A 30 38.17 -49.58 -14.09
C PRO A 30 38.16 -48.12 -14.53
N VAL A 31 37.34 -47.80 -15.54
CA VAL A 31 37.17 -46.43 -16.03
C VAL A 31 36.83 -45.59 -14.80
N ALA A 32 37.77 -44.77 -14.36
CA ALA A 32 37.55 -43.85 -13.26
C ALA A 32 36.29 -43.04 -13.60
N PRO A 33 35.30 -42.94 -12.69
CA PRO A 33 34.12 -42.13 -12.96
C PRO A 33 34.59 -40.74 -13.38
N PRO A 34 34.03 -40.15 -14.45
CA PRO A 34 34.51 -38.89 -14.98
C PRO A 34 34.58 -37.86 -13.85
N SER A 35 35.73 -37.21 -13.70
CA SER A 35 35.94 -36.21 -12.66
C SER A 35 34.92 -35.09 -12.83
N THR A 36 33.97 -35.00 -11.91
CA THR A 36 32.86 -34.06 -11.97
C THR A 36 33.28 -32.67 -11.50
N TYR A 37 33.26 -31.68 -12.41
CA TYR A 37 33.43 -30.27 -12.06
C TYR A 37 32.08 -29.65 -11.68
N ALA A 38 31.92 -29.29 -10.41
CA ALA A 38 30.65 -28.91 -9.80
C ALA A 38 30.80 -27.70 -8.86
N PHE A 39 29.69 -27.01 -8.63
CA PHE A 39 29.53 -26.06 -7.53
C PHE A 39 29.73 -26.77 -6.18
N ALA A 40 30.41 -26.12 -5.23
CA ALA A 40 30.65 -26.64 -3.89
C ALA A 40 30.18 -25.69 -2.77
N ASP A 41 30.50 -24.40 -2.85
CA ASP A 41 30.14 -23.41 -1.83
C ASP A 41 29.93 -22.01 -2.42
N LEU A 42 29.09 -21.20 -1.77
CA LEU A 42 28.85 -19.79 -2.09
C LEU A 42 28.88 -18.97 -0.81
N LYS A 43 29.66 -17.90 -0.79
CA LYS A 43 29.64 -16.92 0.30
C LYS A 43 29.61 -15.52 -0.28
N VAL A 44 28.67 -14.70 0.19
CA VAL A 44 28.68 -13.26 -0.06
C VAL A 44 28.99 -12.57 1.26
N ASN A 45 30.05 -11.74 1.27
CA ASN A 45 30.60 -11.14 2.48
C ASN A 45 30.84 -12.17 3.60
N GLY A 46 31.33 -13.35 3.23
CA GLY A 46 31.67 -14.43 4.17
C GLY A 46 30.49 -15.29 4.66
N THR A 47 29.25 -14.99 4.25
CA THR A 47 28.04 -15.69 4.70
C THR A 47 27.36 -16.43 3.54
N TYR A 48 26.92 -17.67 3.77
CA TYR A 48 25.98 -18.36 2.88
C TYR A 48 24.54 -18.08 3.31
N ASN A 49 23.72 -17.58 2.40
CA ASN A 49 22.29 -17.36 2.62
C ASN A 49 21.48 -17.72 1.35
N GLY A 50 21.80 -18.86 0.73
CA GLY A 50 21.23 -19.25 -0.54
C GLY A 50 21.82 -18.45 -1.72
N PHE A 51 20.98 -18.14 -2.72
CA PHE A 51 21.39 -17.51 -3.98
C PHE A 51 20.82 -16.11 -4.19
N THR A 52 20.12 -15.55 -3.19
CA THR A 52 19.61 -14.18 -3.23
C THR A 52 20.04 -13.46 -1.96
N TYR A 53 20.72 -12.33 -2.11
CA TYR A 53 21.28 -11.56 -1.02
C TYR A 53 20.72 -10.15 -1.04
N TYR A 54 20.22 -9.68 0.09
CA TYR A 54 19.69 -8.33 0.27
C TYR A 54 20.60 -7.48 1.17
N GLY A 55 20.48 -6.15 1.05
CA GLY A 55 21.18 -5.23 1.95
C GLY A 55 22.71 -5.21 1.76
N LEU A 56 23.19 -5.54 0.56
CA LEU A 56 24.62 -5.56 0.30
C LEU A 56 25.20 -4.15 0.20
N ASN A 57 26.42 -3.95 0.74
CA ASN A 57 27.18 -2.72 0.47
C ASN A 57 27.49 -2.57 -1.04
N SER A 58 28.06 -1.44 -1.44
CA SER A 58 28.38 -1.18 -2.85
C SER A 58 29.53 -2.04 -3.40
N THR A 59 30.35 -2.68 -2.56
CA THR A 59 31.49 -3.51 -2.97
C THR A 59 31.44 -4.88 -2.31
N PRO A 60 30.38 -5.69 -2.56
CA PRO A 60 30.23 -6.97 -1.89
C PRO A 60 31.25 -7.97 -2.45
N VAL A 61 31.84 -8.78 -1.57
CA VAL A 61 32.79 -9.83 -2.00
C VAL A 61 32.01 -11.13 -2.17
N VAL A 62 31.98 -11.66 -3.40
CA VAL A 62 31.32 -12.93 -3.72
C VAL A 62 32.37 -14.00 -3.92
N LYS A 63 32.34 -15.06 -3.11
CA LYS A 63 33.23 -16.21 -3.20
C LYS A 63 32.44 -17.44 -3.63
N ILE A 64 32.88 -18.10 -4.70
CA ILE A 64 32.24 -19.31 -5.22
C ILE A 64 33.30 -20.39 -5.36
N THR A 65 33.11 -21.48 -4.64
CA THR A 65 34.04 -22.62 -4.59
C THR A 65 33.50 -23.77 -5.42
N PHE A 66 34.39 -24.48 -6.09
CA PHE A 66 34.10 -25.62 -6.95
C PHE A 66 34.88 -26.87 -6.53
N SER A 67 34.42 -28.03 -7.00
CA SER A 67 35.02 -29.35 -6.70
C SER A 67 36.42 -29.56 -7.26
N SER A 68 36.85 -28.77 -8.25
CA SER A 68 38.17 -28.84 -8.87
C SER A 68 38.75 -27.45 -9.12
N PRO A 69 40.09 -27.31 -9.19
CA PRO A 69 40.76 -26.09 -9.59
C PRO A 69 40.23 -25.53 -10.93
N ILE A 70 40.06 -24.22 -10.99
CA ILE A 70 39.50 -23.47 -12.13
C ILE A 70 40.58 -23.20 -13.17
N ASN A 71 40.27 -23.37 -14.45
CA ASN A 71 41.12 -22.85 -15.53
C ASN A 71 40.93 -21.33 -15.65
N LEU A 72 41.94 -20.57 -15.22
CA LEU A 72 41.92 -19.11 -15.22
C LEU A 72 41.58 -18.49 -16.59
N SER A 73 42.02 -19.09 -17.71
CA SER A 73 41.72 -18.55 -19.05
C SER A 73 40.24 -18.66 -19.43
N SER A 74 39.49 -19.54 -18.75
CA SER A 74 38.06 -19.72 -18.96
C SER A 74 37.18 -18.78 -18.13
N VAL A 75 37.76 -18.03 -17.17
CA VAL A 75 37.01 -17.09 -16.33
C VAL A 75 36.45 -15.94 -17.16
N SER A 76 37.28 -15.36 -18.03
CA SER A 76 36.86 -14.30 -18.95
C SER A 76 35.79 -14.83 -19.91
N GLY A 77 34.65 -14.16 -19.97
CA GLY A 77 33.50 -14.54 -20.81
C GLY A 77 32.53 -15.56 -20.19
N ASN A 78 32.89 -16.22 -19.09
CA ASN A 78 31.98 -17.16 -18.41
C ASN A 78 31.47 -16.65 -17.06
N ILE A 79 32.00 -15.54 -16.56
CA ILE A 79 31.47 -14.83 -15.39
C ILE A 79 30.96 -13.48 -15.86
N THR A 80 29.68 -13.19 -15.61
CA THR A 80 29.07 -11.89 -15.92
C THR A 80 28.34 -11.35 -14.70
N LEU A 81 28.37 -10.03 -14.55
CA LEU A 81 27.60 -9.31 -13.55
C LEU A 81 26.83 -8.22 -14.27
N THR A 82 25.50 -8.27 -14.24
CA THR A 82 24.65 -7.27 -14.90
C THR A 82 23.59 -6.74 -13.96
N ASP A 83 23.09 -5.54 -14.20
CA ASP A 83 21.85 -5.09 -13.57
C ASP A 83 20.63 -5.84 -14.14
N ALA A 84 19.44 -5.57 -13.59
CA ALA A 84 18.18 -6.16 -14.04
C ALA A 84 17.78 -5.80 -15.49
N THR A 85 18.37 -4.77 -16.08
CA THR A 85 18.16 -4.37 -17.49
C THR A 85 19.21 -4.95 -18.44
N GLY A 86 20.19 -5.70 -17.92
CA GLY A 86 21.25 -6.33 -18.68
C GLY A 86 22.50 -5.46 -18.87
N ASN A 87 22.59 -4.29 -18.25
CA ASN A 87 23.81 -3.49 -18.34
C ASN A 87 24.92 -4.13 -17.50
N PRO A 88 26.16 -4.26 -18.04
CA PRO A 88 27.26 -4.85 -17.30
C PRO A 88 27.71 -3.96 -16.14
N ALA A 89 27.98 -4.56 -14.99
CA ALA A 89 28.65 -3.94 -13.86
C ALA A 89 30.12 -4.40 -13.81
N ALA A 90 31.04 -3.45 -13.64
CA ALA A 90 32.46 -3.76 -13.55
C ALA A 90 32.79 -4.54 -12.28
N PHE A 91 33.64 -5.55 -12.40
CA PHE A 91 34.19 -6.31 -11.28
C PHE A 91 35.60 -6.79 -11.59
N THR A 92 36.31 -7.16 -10.53
CA THR A 92 37.57 -7.91 -10.62
C THR A 92 37.36 -9.32 -10.11
N SER A 93 38.15 -10.27 -10.61
CA SER A 93 38.12 -11.65 -10.14
C SER A 93 39.53 -12.16 -9.84
N THR A 94 39.71 -12.82 -8.71
CA THR A 94 40.93 -13.54 -8.35
C THR A 94 40.61 -14.99 -7.99
N LEU A 95 41.64 -15.84 -7.93
CA LEU A 95 41.52 -17.22 -7.49
C LEU A 95 42.14 -17.39 -6.10
N GLU A 96 41.54 -18.23 -5.26
CA GLU A 96 42.08 -18.63 -3.97
C GLU A 96 41.78 -20.12 -3.69
N ASN A 97 42.28 -20.63 -2.57
CA ASN A 97 42.06 -22.01 -2.11
C ASN A 97 42.47 -23.04 -3.18
N ASN A 98 43.74 -23.00 -3.59
CA ASN A 98 44.30 -23.85 -4.66
C ASN A 98 43.54 -23.75 -5.98
N ASP A 99 43.14 -22.52 -6.34
CA ASP A 99 42.37 -22.20 -7.54
C ASP A 99 40.97 -22.84 -7.59
N ASN A 100 40.47 -23.43 -6.51
CA ASN A 100 39.11 -23.96 -6.44
C ASN A 100 38.06 -22.86 -6.21
N THR A 101 38.46 -21.65 -5.80
CA THR A 101 37.51 -20.58 -5.46
C THR A 101 37.76 -19.35 -6.31
N VAL A 102 36.71 -18.86 -6.96
CA VAL A 102 36.73 -17.53 -7.59
C VAL A 102 36.21 -16.50 -6.60
N VAL A 103 36.98 -15.43 -6.41
CA VAL A 103 36.63 -14.27 -5.59
C VAL A 103 36.30 -13.12 -6.52
N ILE A 104 35.05 -12.66 -6.50
CA ILE A 104 34.51 -11.62 -7.38
C ILE A 104 34.24 -10.38 -6.54
N SER A 105 34.85 -9.26 -6.95
CA SER A 105 34.77 -7.97 -6.24
C SER A 105 34.30 -6.87 -7.21
N PRO A 106 33.02 -6.44 -7.17
CA PRO A 106 32.48 -5.35 -7.98
C PRO A 106 33.12 -3.99 -7.66
N SER A 107 33.26 -3.14 -8.68
CA SER A 107 33.95 -1.84 -8.60
C SER A 107 33.07 -0.67 -8.13
N ALA A 108 32.10 -0.94 -7.25
CA ALA A 108 31.00 -0.08 -6.78
C ALA A 108 29.67 -0.26 -7.55
N LEU A 109 28.75 -0.96 -6.90
CA LEU A 109 27.36 -1.15 -7.29
C LEU A 109 26.49 0.02 -6.84
N GLN A 110 25.45 0.33 -7.62
CA GLN A 110 24.48 1.36 -7.30
C GLN A 110 23.56 0.91 -6.14
N PRO A 111 23.11 1.82 -5.27
CA PRO A 111 22.20 1.49 -4.17
C PRO A 111 20.81 1.08 -4.69
N ILE A 112 20.07 0.30 -3.89
CA ILE A 112 18.71 -0.17 -4.18
C ILE A 112 18.60 -0.74 -5.62
N THR A 113 19.57 -1.56 -6.00
CA THR A 113 19.68 -2.09 -7.37
C THR A 113 19.91 -3.60 -7.31
N LYS A 114 19.19 -4.32 -8.17
CA LYS A 114 19.36 -5.75 -8.37
C LYS A 114 20.44 -6.00 -9.42
N TYR A 115 21.43 -6.79 -9.04
CA TYR A 115 22.45 -7.33 -9.92
C TYR A 115 22.33 -8.86 -9.99
N ILE A 116 22.63 -9.39 -11.18
CA ILE A 116 22.62 -10.82 -11.47
C ILE A 116 24.04 -11.21 -11.83
N LEU A 117 24.67 -12.00 -10.96
CA LEU A 117 25.94 -12.65 -11.23
C LEU A 117 25.65 -14.02 -11.86
N ASN A 118 26.14 -14.24 -13.07
CA ASN A 118 26.05 -15.53 -13.75
C ASN A 118 27.43 -16.16 -13.93
N ILE A 119 27.52 -17.45 -13.64
CA ILE A 119 28.65 -18.30 -14.00
C ILE A 119 28.13 -19.37 -14.96
N ASN A 120 28.62 -19.32 -16.19
CA ASN A 120 28.17 -20.20 -17.27
C ASN A 120 28.90 -21.54 -17.23
N THR A 121 28.31 -22.56 -17.86
CA THR A 121 28.88 -23.92 -17.96
C THR A 121 30.18 -23.98 -18.79
N GLY A 122 30.53 -22.90 -19.49
CA GLY A 122 31.80 -22.76 -20.20
C GLY A 122 32.97 -22.41 -19.26
N LEU A 123 32.73 -22.16 -17.97
CA LEU A 123 33.80 -22.15 -16.96
C LEU A 123 34.37 -23.57 -16.88
N LEU A 124 35.68 -23.71 -17.06
CA LEU A 124 36.35 -25.00 -17.12
C LEU A 124 37.18 -25.24 -15.86
N SER A 125 37.29 -26.50 -15.46
CA SER A 125 38.38 -26.93 -14.56
C SER A 125 39.73 -26.94 -15.29
N ILE A 126 40.85 -26.98 -14.55
CA ILE A 126 42.20 -27.13 -15.13
C ILE A 126 42.30 -28.40 -15.99
N SER A 127 41.55 -29.46 -15.64
CA SER A 127 41.46 -30.71 -16.42
C SER A 127 40.57 -30.61 -17.66
N GLY A 128 40.00 -29.44 -17.96
CA GLY A 128 39.16 -29.20 -19.14
C GLY A 128 37.69 -29.62 -19.00
N ASN A 129 37.26 -30.11 -17.84
CA ASN A 129 35.86 -30.46 -17.61
C ASN A 129 34.99 -29.19 -17.51
N LYS A 130 33.82 -29.21 -18.16
CA LYS A 130 32.80 -28.16 -18.08
C LYS A 130 32.08 -28.17 -16.73
N LEU A 131 31.67 -27.00 -16.26
CA LEU A 131 30.83 -26.89 -15.07
C LEU A 131 29.46 -27.51 -15.37
N GLN A 132 29.01 -28.41 -14.48
CA GLN A 132 27.77 -29.18 -14.69
C GLN A 132 26.51 -28.32 -14.83
N THR A 133 26.43 -27.22 -14.10
CA THR A 133 25.24 -26.36 -14.07
C THR A 133 25.67 -24.92 -13.93
N ALA A 134 25.04 -24.02 -14.69
CA ALA A 134 25.26 -22.59 -14.52
C ALA A 134 24.80 -22.14 -13.13
N ILE A 135 25.50 -21.18 -12.56
CA ILE A 135 25.19 -20.62 -11.25
C ILE A 135 24.70 -19.20 -11.44
N THR A 136 23.54 -18.88 -10.87
CA THR A 136 22.99 -17.52 -10.85
C THR A 136 22.87 -17.06 -9.41
N VAL A 137 23.50 -15.94 -9.07
CA VAL A 137 23.41 -15.28 -7.76
C VAL A 137 22.76 -13.91 -7.96
N THR A 138 21.69 -13.65 -7.21
CA THR A 138 21.04 -12.34 -7.18
C THR A 138 21.60 -11.53 -6.01
N LEU A 139 22.09 -10.34 -6.32
CA LEU A 139 22.69 -9.40 -5.36
C LEU A 139 21.86 -8.12 -5.36
N ILE A 140 21.17 -7.83 -4.25
CA ILE A 140 20.41 -6.60 -4.05
C ILE A 140 21.18 -5.71 -3.07
N THR A 141 21.55 -4.52 -3.55
CA THR A 141 22.29 -3.54 -2.76
C THR A 141 21.41 -2.80 -1.75
N ALA A 142 22.06 -2.33 -0.68
CA ALA A 142 21.46 -1.59 0.40
C ALA A 142 20.88 -0.25 -0.05
N VAL A 143 20.02 0.31 0.79
CA VAL A 143 19.70 1.74 0.73
C VAL A 143 20.97 2.51 1.08
N ASP A 144 21.23 3.58 0.34
CA ASP A 144 22.28 4.53 0.69
C ASP A 144 21.76 5.45 1.79
N ASP A 145 22.29 5.27 3.00
CA ASP A 145 21.88 5.97 4.21
C ASP A 145 22.27 7.46 4.25
N THR A 146 22.93 8.01 3.23
CA THR A 146 23.14 9.47 3.14
C THR A 146 21.82 10.19 2.87
N ASP A 147 21.65 11.38 3.44
CA ASP A 147 20.45 12.18 3.20
C ASP A 147 20.43 12.70 1.74
N LYS A 148 19.32 12.49 1.03
CA LYS A 148 19.10 12.93 -0.36
C LYS A 148 18.69 14.40 -0.46
N PHE A 149 18.22 14.98 0.64
CA PHE A 149 17.84 16.37 0.76
C PHE A 149 18.41 16.96 2.05
N ALA A 150 18.59 18.28 2.09
CA ALA A 150 19.00 18.97 3.31
C ALA A 150 17.94 18.81 4.41
N ARG A 151 18.38 18.56 5.65
CA ARG A 151 17.47 18.48 6.79
C ARG A 151 16.86 19.84 7.11
N ILE A 152 15.57 19.81 7.38
CA ILE A 152 14.76 20.93 7.87
C ILE A 152 14.07 20.48 9.15
N THR A 153 13.48 21.41 9.91
CA THR A 153 12.73 21.04 11.11
C THR A 153 11.52 20.17 10.74
N ASP A 154 11.00 19.40 11.70
CA ASP A 154 9.81 18.57 11.46
C ASP A 154 8.61 19.41 11.00
N GLU A 155 8.46 20.62 11.54
CA GLU A 155 7.33 21.49 11.18
C GLU A 155 7.47 22.06 9.76
N GLU A 156 8.69 22.37 9.33
CA GLU A 156 8.98 22.73 7.94
C GLU A 156 8.78 21.52 7.01
N LEU A 157 9.17 20.32 7.43
CA LEU A 157 8.97 19.09 6.66
C LEU A 157 7.49 18.76 6.49
N LEU A 158 6.69 18.85 7.56
CA LEU A 158 5.24 18.68 7.48
C LEU A 158 4.60 19.71 6.54
N THR A 159 5.05 20.97 6.62
CA THR A 159 4.59 22.03 5.72
C THR A 159 4.97 21.75 4.26
N LEU A 160 6.19 21.28 4.00
CA LEU A 160 6.65 20.89 2.67
C LEU A 160 5.82 19.74 2.11
N VAL A 161 5.59 18.69 2.91
CA VAL A 161 4.76 17.53 2.55
C VAL A 161 3.35 17.97 2.20
N GLN A 162 2.71 18.76 3.05
CA GLN A 162 1.36 19.26 2.77
C GLN A 162 1.34 20.15 1.52
N LYS A 163 2.29 21.08 1.37
CA LYS A 163 2.33 22.01 0.22
C LYS A 163 2.57 21.31 -1.10
N GLN A 164 3.47 20.33 -1.14
CA GLN A 164 3.74 19.58 -2.37
C GLN A 164 2.58 18.64 -2.70
N THR A 165 2.04 17.93 -1.72
CA THR A 165 0.91 17.00 -1.93
C THR A 165 -0.37 17.74 -2.33
N PHE A 166 -0.59 18.93 -1.79
CA PHE A 166 -1.69 19.83 -2.15
C PHE A 166 -1.73 20.16 -3.65
N LYS A 167 -0.58 20.19 -4.35
CA LYS A 167 -0.53 20.43 -5.80
C LYS A 167 -1.30 19.38 -6.60
N TYR A 168 -1.46 18.16 -6.08
CA TYR A 168 -2.30 17.14 -6.72
C TYR A 168 -3.74 17.64 -6.94
N PHE A 169 -4.30 18.34 -5.95
CA PHE A 169 -5.67 18.84 -5.97
C PHE A 169 -5.76 20.24 -6.56
N TRP A 170 -4.69 21.03 -6.45
CA TRP A 170 -4.66 22.41 -6.94
C TRP A 170 -4.19 22.50 -8.40
N ASP A 171 -2.92 22.23 -8.65
CA ASP A 171 -2.27 22.33 -9.97
C ASP A 171 -2.78 21.23 -10.91
N PHE A 172 -2.89 20.00 -10.38
CA PHE A 172 -3.34 18.83 -11.11
C PHE A 172 -4.85 18.54 -10.97
N GLY A 173 -5.61 19.46 -10.33
CA GLY A 173 -7.07 19.44 -10.38
C GLY A 173 -7.59 19.51 -11.82
N HIS A 174 -8.72 18.87 -12.10
CA HIS A 174 -9.26 18.84 -13.46
C HIS A 174 -9.64 20.26 -13.95
N PRO A 175 -9.22 20.69 -15.15
CA PRO A 175 -9.33 22.08 -15.56
C PRO A 175 -10.76 22.54 -15.86
N VAL A 176 -11.72 21.64 -16.06
CA VAL A 176 -13.14 22.00 -16.28
C VAL A 176 -13.94 21.90 -14.99
N SER A 177 -13.98 20.73 -14.36
CA SER A 177 -14.72 20.51 -13.10
C SER A 177 -14.04 21.06 -11.84
N GLY A 178 -12.72 21.21 -11.82
CA GLY A 178 -11.96 21.50 -10.60
C GLY A 178 -11.85 20.31 -9.62
N LEU A 179 -12.46 19.17 -9.94
CA LEU A 179 -12.45 17.93 -9.14
C LEU A 179 -11.09 17.22 -9.21
N ALA A 180 -10.86 16.30 -8.28
CA ALA A 180 -9.65 15.48 -8.23
C ALA A 180 -9.70 14.38 -9.29
N ARG A 181 -8.63 14.26 -10.08
CA ARG A 181 -8.43 13.11 -10.96
C ARG A 181 -8.20 11.86 -10.12
N GLU A 182 -8.72 10.72 -10.57
CA GLU A 182 -8.52 9.42 -9.91
C GLU A 182 -7.03 9.15 -9.68
N ARG A 183 -6.24 9.27 -10.75
CA ARG A 183 -4.79 9.10 -10.71
C ARG A 183 -4.09 10.06 -11.66
N ASN A 184 -2.77 10.20 -11.53
CA ASN A 184 -1.98 11.02 -12.45
C ASN A 184 -2.03 10.60 -13.93
N THR A 185 -2.44 9.37 -14.24
CA THR A 185 -2.60 8.83 -15.60
C THR A 185 -4.06 8.64 -16.05
N SER A 186 -5.06 9.13 -15.30
CA SER A 186 -6.49 8.85 -15.58
C SER A 186 -7.13 9.78 -16.63
N GLY A 187 -6.34 10.68 -17.23
CA GLY A 187 -6.81 11.65 -18.21
C GLY A 187 -7.87 12.60 -17.63
N ASN A 188 -9.12 12.43 -18.06
CA ASN A 188 -10.26 13.25 -17.63
C ASN A 188 -11.10 12.59 -16.52
N THR A 189 -10.79 11.36 -16.12
CA THR A 189 -11.55 10.65 -15.08
C THR A 189 -11.31 11.30 -13.73
N VAL A 190 -12.37 11.81 -13.12
CA VAL A 190 -12.38 12.36 -11.76
C VAL A 190 -13.16 11.43 -10.82
N THR A 191 -12.70 11.33 -9.58
CA THR A 191 -13.32 10.50 -8.53
C THR A 191 -14.14 11.37 -7.58
N SER A 192 -15.33 10.92 -7.20
CA SER A 192 -16.18 11.68 -6.29
C SER A 192 -15.64 11.66 -4.86
N GLY A 193 -15.29 10.50 -4.29
CA GLY A 193 -14.77 10.41 -2.93
C GLY A 193 -13.38 11.03 -2.77
N GLY A 194 -12.47 10.75 -3.72
CA GLY A 194 -11.16 11.42 -3.76
C GLY A 194 -11.26 12.94 -3.94
N SER A 195 -12.32 13.44 -4.58
CA SER A 195 -12.60 14.88 -4.62
C SER A 195 -13.11 15.44 -3.31
N GLY A 196 -13.84 14.65 -2.51
CA GLY A 196 -14.18 15.00 -1.13
C GLY A 196 -12.93 15.27 -0.29
N PHE A 197 -11.93 14.40 -0.42
CA PHE A 197 -10.62 14.57 0.21
C PHE A 197 -9.90 15.81 -0.33
N GLY A 198 -9.92 16.00 -1.65
CA GLY A 198 -9.36 17.17 -2.31
C GLY A 198 -9.98 18.49 -1.82
N ILE A 199 -11.29 18.54 -1.58
CA ILE A 199 -11.97 19.71 -1.02
C ILE A 199 -11.44 20.02 0.39
N MET A 200 -11.27 19.02 1.26
CA MET A 200 -10.66 19.22 2.57
C MET A 200 -9.19 19.70 2.46
N ALA A 201 -8.45 19.21 1.46
CA ALA A 201 -7.10 19.68 1.15
C ALA A 201 -7.10 21.13 0.64
N LEU A 202 -8.11 21.58 -0.11
CA LEU A 202 -8.30 22.99 -0.47
C LEU A 202 -8.44 23.88 0.75
N ILE A 203 -9.27 23.47 1.72
CA ILE A 203 -9.43 24.21 2.98
C ILE A 203 -8.10 24.29 3.75
N THR A 204 -7.37 23.17 3.83
CA THR A 204 -6.03 23.13 4.42
C THR A 204 -5.08 24.09 3.70
N GLY A 205 -5.08 24.10 2.37
CA GLY A 205 -4.23 24.97 1.56
C GLY A 205 -4.51 26.46 1.77
N ILE A 206 -5.78 26.84 1.94
CA ILE A 206 -6.14 28.23 2.30
C ILE A 206 -5.64 28.55 3.72
N ASN A 207 -5.92 27.69 4.70
CA ASN A 207 -5.53 27.92 6.10
C ASN A 207 -4.01 28.02 6.29
N ARG A 208 -3.24 27.34 5.43
CA ARG A 208 -1.78 27.37 5.39
C ARG A 208 -1.19 28.43 4.45
N ASN A 209 -2.02 29.26 3.83
CA ASN A 209 -1.62 30.28 2.86
C ASN A 209 -0.84 29.71 1.66
N PHE A 210 -1.12 28.47 1.24
CA PHE A 210 -0.63 27.93 -0.03
C PHE A 210 -1.34 28.57 -1.22
N ILE A 211 -2.61 28.94 -1.01
CA ILE A 211 -3.45 29.72 -1.92
C ILE A 211 -4.21 30.77 -1.12
N SER A 212 -4.69 31.82 -1.79
CA SER A 212 -5.55 32.80 -1.13
C SER A 212 -6.95 32.23 -0.87
N ARG A 213 -7.68 32.81 0.11
CA ARG A 213 -9.09 32.46 0.35
C ARG A 213 -9.96 32.75 -0.88
N ALA A 214 -9.67 33.83 -1.60
CA ALA A 214 -10.39 34.21 -2.81
C ALA A 214 -10.21 33.16 -3.93
N ASP A 215 -8.96 32.71 -4.18
CA ASP A 215 -8.69 31.67 -5.17
C ASP A 215 -9.35 30.34 -4.76
N GLY A 216 -9.28 30.00 -3.48
CA GLY A 216 -9.96 28.84 -2.92
C GLY A 216 -11.48 28.89 -3.10
N LEU A 217 -12.10 30.06 -2.89
CA LEU A 217 -13.53 30.27 -3.11
C LEU A 217 -13.90 30.07 -4.59
N VAL A 218 -13.13 30.65 -5.52
CA VAL A 218 -13.35 30.47 -6.97
C VAL A 218 -13.25 29.00 -7.36
N ARG A 219 -12.27 28.27 -6.83
CA ARG A 219 -12.15 26.82 -7.06
C ARG A 219 -13.36 26.06 -6.51
N MET A 220 -13.81 26.38 -5.30
CA MET A 220 -14.97 25.71 -4.71
C MET A 220 -16.26 25.98 -5.47
N GLN A 221 -16.49 27.21 -5.93
CA GLN A 221 -17.64 27.56 -6.76
C GLN A 221 -17.64 26.79 -8.09
N LYS A 222 -16.46 26.62 -8.70
CA LYS A 222 -16.30 25.79 -9.91
C LYS A 222 -16.66 24.32 -9.67
N ILE A 223 -16.14 23.74 -8.58
CA ILE A 223 -16.45 22.36 -8.18
C ILE A 223 -17.95 22.18 -7.99
N VAL A 224 -18.57 23.05 -7.19
CA VAL A 224 -20.00 22.98 -6.87
C VAL A 224 -20.86 23.23 -8.11
N ALA A 225 -20.47 24.16 -8.99
CA ALA A 225 -21.17 24.39 -10.25
C ALA A 225 -21.17 23.15 -11.15
N PHE A 226 -20.03 22.45 -11.27
CA PHE A 226 -19.94 21.20 -12.01
C PHE A 226 -20.81 20.09 -11.39
N LEU A 227 -20.73 19.93 -10.06
CA LEU A 227 -21.49 18.91 -9.34
C LEU A 227 -23.01 19.11 -9.43
N LYS A 228 -23.51 20.34 -9.59
CA LYS A 228 -24.94 20.61 -9.82
C LYS A 228 -25.44 20.03 -11.15
N THR A 229 -24.58 19.86 -12.14
CA THR A 229 -24.94 19.39 -13.50
C THR A 229 -24.50 17.96 -13.80
N ALA A 230 -23.59 17.39 -12.99
CA ALA A 230 -23.11 16.03 -13.16
C ALA A 230 -24.22 14.99 -12.93
N ASP A 231 -24.05 13.81 -13.51
CA ASP A 231 -24.97 12.69 -13.35
C ASP A 231 -25.09 12.30 -11.87
N ARG A 232 -26.32 12.08 -11.43
CA ARG A 232 -26.68 11.63 -10.09
C ARG A 232 -27.77 10.58 -10.16
N PHE A 233 -27.77 9.69 -9.17
CA PHE A 233 -28.66 8.53 -9.10
C PHE A 233 -29.30 8.50 -7.72
N HIS A 234 -30.57 8.91 -7.65
CA HIS A 234 -31.23 9.21 -6.36
C HIS A 234 -30.38 10.18 -5.52
N GLY A 235 -29.87 11.22 -6.20
CA GLY A 235 -29.01 12.25 -5.62
C GLY A 235 -27.56 11.84 -5.30
N ALA A 236 -27.24 10.54 -5.22
CA ALA A 236 -25.88 10.08 -5.03
C ALA A 236 -25.06 10.22 -6.32
N TYR A 237 -23.76 10.46 -6.18
CA TYR A 237 -22.81 10.54 -7.28
C TYR A 237 -22.25 9.14 -7.59
N PRO A 238 -21.86 8.87 -8.85
CA PRO A 238 -21.09 7.68 -9.19
C PRO A 238 -19.67 7.77 -8.61
N HIS A 239 -18.99 6.63 -8.57
CA HIS A 239 -17.57 6.56 -8.22
C HIS A 239 -16.71 7.44 -9.14
N TRP A 240 -16.87 7.25 -10.47
CA TRP A 240 -16.15 8.03 -11.48
C TRP A 240 -17.07 8.86 -12.37
N LEU A 241 -16.59 10.05 -12.70
CA LEU A 241 -17.19 10.98 -13.65
C LEU A 241 -16.14 11.36 -14.70
N ASP A 242 -16.58 11.60 -15.93
CA ASP A 242 -15.78 12.35 -16.89
C ASP A 242 -15.76 13.83 -16.46
N GLY A 243 -14.56 14.35 -16.16
CA GLY A 243 -14.37 15.69 -15.61
C GLY A 243 -14.70 16.84 -16.57
N ASN A 244 -14.92 16.57 -17.86
CA ASN A 244 -15.37 17.58 -18.82
C ASN A 244 -16.88 17.68 -18.88
N THR A 245 -17.56 16.53 -18.81
CA THR A 245 -18.99 16.42 -19.13
C THR A 245 -19.88 16.18 -17.91
N GLY A 246 -19.31 15.68 -16.80
CA GLY A 246 -20.07 15.25 -15.64
C GLY A 246 -20.83 13.96 -15.87
N LYS A 247 -20.52 13.19 -16.92
CA LYS A 247 -21.14 11.89 -17.19
C LYS A 247 -20.50 10.77 -16.41
N VAL A 248 -21.29 9.81 -15.96
CA VAL A 248 -20.78 8.62 -15.26
C VAL A 248 -19.79 7.86 -16.15
N ILE A 249 -18.64 7.52 -15.59
CA ILE A 249 -17.74 6.50 -16.13
C ILE A 249 -17.96 5.26 -15.27
N PRO A 250 -18.47 4.15 -15.83
CA PRO A 250 -18.67 2.92 -15.06
C PRO A 250 -17.36 2.42 -14.45
N PHE A 251 -17.35 2.19 -13.13
CA PHE A 251 -16.20 1.58 -12.43
C PHE A 251 -16.10 0.09 -12.77
N SER A 252 -17.25 -0.55 -12.97
CA SER A 252 -17.37 -1.89 -13.56
C SER A 252 -18.64 -1.97 -14.40
N VAL A 253 -18.90 -3.12 -15.05
CA VAL A 253 -20.09 -3.31 -15.90
C VAL A 253 -21.39 -2.98 -15.15
N LYS A 254 -21.50 -3.39 -13.89
CA LYS A 254 -22.72 -3.20 -13.07
C LYS A 254 -22.66 -1.99 -12.14
N ASP A 255 -21.47 -1.44 -11.94
CA ASP A 255 -21.26 -0.22 -11.17
C ASP A 255 -21.18 0.99 -12.10
N ASN A 256 -22.36 1.40 -12.59
CA ASN A 256 -22.57 2.50 -13.52
C ASN A 256 -23.66 3.47 -13.04
N GLY A 257 -23.91 3.48 -11.74
CA GLY A 257 -24.94 4.29 -11.08
C GLY A 257 -24.36 5.00 -9.86
N GLY A 258 -25.15 5.15 -8.81
CA GLY A 258 -24.70 5.83 -7.60
C GLY A 258 -23.85 4.91 -6.72
N ASP A 259 -22.74 5.47 -6.23
CA ASP A 259 -21.89 4.92 -5.19
C ASP A 259 -22.11 5.76 -3.91
N LEU A 260 -22.75 5.16 -2.92
CA LEU A 260 -23.13 5.86 -1.69
C LEU A 260 -21.92 6.13 -0.78
N VAL A 261 -20.89 5.28 -0.84
CA VAL A 261 -19.68 5.42 -0.02
C VAL A 261 -18.85 6.59 -0.54
N GLU A 262 -18.58 6.63 -1.84
CA GLU A 262 -17.87 7.73 -2.49
C GLU A 262 -18.65 9.05 -2.33
N THR A 263 -19.98 9.01 -2.46
CA THR A 263 -20.85 10.15 -2.16
C THR A 263 -20.66 10.64 -0.73
N SER A 264 -20.54 9.75 0.26
CA SER A 264 -20.34 10.15 1.66
C SER A 264 -19.01 10.86 1.91
N PHE A 265 -17.93 10.42 1.26
CA PHE A 265 -16.65 11.12 1.31
C PHE A 265 -16.73 12.50 0.65
N LEU A 266 -17.38 12.61 -0.51
CA LEU A 266 -17.64 13.89 -1.18
C LEU A 266 -18.44 14.85 -0.29
N MET A 267 -19.55 14.38 0.29
CA MET A 267 -20.40 15.21 1.15
C MET A 267 -19.68 15.65 2.43
N ALA A 268 -18.82 14.81 3.01
CA ALA A 268 -18.00 15.22 4.14
C ALA A 268 -17.07 16.39 3.78
N GLY A 269 -16.46 16.37 2.59
CA GLY A 269 -15.66 17.48 2.06
C GLY A 269 -16.49 18.74 1.84
N LEU A 270 -17.66 18.62 1.20
CA LEU A 270 -18.54 19.75 0.93
C LEU A 270 -19.08 20.41 2.21
N ILE A 271 -19.50 19.62 3.21
CA ILE A 271 -19.93 20.15 4.52
C ILE A 271 -18.77 20.88 5.20
N THR A 272 -17.56 20.32 5.16
CA THR A 272 -16.37 20.99 5.70
C THR A 272 -16.14 22.36 5.03
N ALA A 273 -16.22 22.42 3.70
CA ALA A 273 -16.09 23.67 2.97
C ALA A 273 -17.20 24.67 3.32
N ARG A 274 -18.45 24.22 3.45
CA ARG A 274 -19.57 25.06 3.87
C ARG A 274 -19.34 25.70 5.23
N GLN A 275 -18.79 24.95 6.19
CA GLN A 275 -18.48 25.46 7.52
C GLN A 275 -17.29 26.45 7.50
N TYR A 276 -16.35 26.28 6.58
CA TYR A 276 -15.18 27.16 6.44
C TYR A 276 -15.48 28.49 5.74
N PHE A 277 -16.28 28.44 4.66
CA PHE A 277 -16.73 29.62 3.92
C PHE A 277 -17.98 30.23 4.59
N ASN A 278 -17.78 30.82 5.77
CA ASN A 278 -18.83 31.36 6.64
C ASN A 278 -18.96 32.90 6.61
N GLY A 279 -18.31 33.56 5.64
CA GLY A 279 -18.42 35.01 5.42
C GLY A 279 -19.84 35.44 5.05
N THR A 280 -20.16 36.71 5.32
CA THR A 280 -21.47 37.31 5.04
C THR A 280 -21.60 37.83 3.62
N ASP A 281 -20.53 37.79 2.81
CA ASP A 281 -20.57 38.24 1.42
C ASP A 281 -21.45 37.31 0.57
N ALA A 282 -21.92 37.85 -0.56
CA ALA A 282 -22.85 37.17 -1.44
C ALA A 282 -22.24 35.90 -2.08
N ALA A 283 -20.93 35.88 -2.33
CA ALA A 283 -20.26 34.77 -3.01
C ALA A 283 -20.12 33.54 -2.10
N GLU A 284 -19.69 33.73 -0.84
CA GLU A 284 -19.67 32.66 0.16
C GLU A 284 -21.09 32.22 0.54
N THR A 285 -22.04 33.16 0.63
CA THR A 285 -23.46 32.83 0.89
C THR A 285 -24.05 31.96 -0.21
N ALA A 286 -23.80 32.29 -1.48
CA ALA A 286 -24.24 31.48 -2.61
C ALA A 286 -23.59 30.09 -2.63
N LEU A 287 -22.27 30.01 -2.35
CA LEU A 287 -21.57 28.73 -2.24
C LEU A 287 -22.22 27.83 -1.17
N ARG A 288 -22.49 28.35 0.02
CA ARG A 288 -23.15 27.58 1.09
C ARG A 288 -24.54 27.09 0.68
N ALA A 289 -25.32 27.93 -0.01
CA ALA A 289 -26.66 27.57 -0.49
C ALA A 289 -26.61 26.46 -1.56
N ASP A 290 -25.66 26.53 -2.49
CA ASP A 290 -25.47 25.50 -3.50
C ASP A 290 -25.01 24.17 -2.88
N ILE A 291 -24.09 24.20 -1.90
CA ILE A 291 -23.68 23.00 -1.15
C ILE A 291 -24.87 22.37 -0.44
N ASN A 292 -25.69 23.17 0.25
CA ASN A 292 -26.91 22.68 0.90
C ASN A 292 -27.87 22.04 -0.09
N THR A 293 -28.01 22.62 -1.29
CA THR A 293 -28.85 22.06 -2.35
C THR A 293 -28.37 20.69 -2.81
N ILE A 294 -27.05 20.53 -3.00
CA ILE A 294 -26.44 19.24 -3.35
C ILE A 294 -26.66 18.23 -2.21
N TYR A 295 -26.28 18.59 -0.99
CA TYR A 295 -26.33 17.71 0.17
C TYR A 295 -27.76 17.22 0.49
N ASN A 296 -28.73 18.14 0.50
CA ASN A 296 -30.14 17.82 0.76
C ASN A 296 -30.78 17.01 -0.38
N GLY A 297 -30.16 16.99 -1.56
CA GLY A 297 -30.62 16.22 -2.70
C GLY A 297 -30.23 14.74 -2.66
N VAL A 298 -29.32 14.32 -1.77
CA VAL A 298 -28.89 12.91 -1.67
C VAL A 298 -29.95 12.08 -0.94
N GLU A 299 -30.55 11.12 -1.64
CA GLU A 299 -31.62 10.28 -1.10
C GLU A 299 -31.06 9.08 -0.31
N TRP A 300 -30.41 9.31 0.84
CA TRP A 300 -29.76 8.22 1.61
C TRP A 300 -30.72 7.08 1.96
N SER A 301 -31.98 7.39 2.30
CA SER A 301 -33.01 6.40 2.58
C SER A 301 -33.37 5.51 1.39
N TRP A 302 -33.18 5.97 0.14
CA TRP A 302 -33.39 5.13 -1.06
C TRP A 302 -32.45 3.93 -1.06
N TYR A 303 -31.19 4.15 -0.65
CA TYR A 303 -30.14 3.14 -0.58
C TYR A 303 -30.34 2.09 0.51
N ARG A 304 -31.52 2.07 1.15
CA ARG A 304 -31.93 1.00 2.05
C ARG A 304 -32.52 -0.21 1.35
N LYS A 305 -32.77 -0.18 0.03
CA LYS A 305 -33.40 -1.27 -0.74
C LYS A 305 -34.64 -1.86 -0.06
N ASP A 306 -35.82 -1.41 -0.47
CA ASP A 306 -37.10 -1.85 0.10
C ASP A 306 -37.18 -1.63 1.62
N ASN A 307 -36.66 -0.49 2.09
CA ASN A 307 -36.65 -0.08 3.49
C ASN A 307 -35.94 -1.06 4.45
N SER A 308 -34.96 -1.85 3.97
CA SER A 308 -34.19 -2.72 4.85
C SER A 308 -33.42 -1.93 5.94
N ASN A 309 -32.98 -2.63 6.98
CA ASN A 309 -32.18 -2.07 8.06
C ASN A 309 -30.67 -2.07 7.74
N THR A 310 -30.30 -1.82 6.48
CA THR A 310 -28.91 -1.63 6.06
C THR A 310 -28.87 -0.62 4.92
N LEU A 311 -27.72 0.03 4.73
CA LEU A 311 -27.43 0.74 3.48
C LEU A 311 -26.78 -0.22 2.49
N TYR A 312 -27.03 -0.01 1.21
CA TYR A 312 -26.36 -0.66 0.09
C TYR A 312 -25.39 0.32 -0.56
N TRP A 313 -24.24 -0.21 -0.96
CA TRP A 313 -23.17 0.60 -1.54
C TRP A 313 -23.57 1.18 -2.90
N HIS A 314 -24.22 0.37 -3.73
CA HIS A 314 -24.48 0.73 -5.12
C HIS A 314 -25.97 0.65 -5.47
N TRP A 315 -26.40 1.52 -6.38
CA TRP A 315 -27.65 1.38 -7.12
C TRP A 315 -27.45 1.83 -8.57
N SER A 316 -28.01 1.11 -9.53
CA SER A 316 -27.89 1.40 -10.96
C SER A 316 -29.27 1.60 -11.62
N PRO A 317 -29.42 2.55 -12.56
CA PRO A 317 -30.65 2.65 -13.36
C PRO A 317 -30.84 1.46 -14.31
N ASN A 318 -29.75 0.77 -14.69
CA ASN A 318 -29.77 -0.34 -15.64
C ASN A 318 -29.79 -1.70 -14.94
N TYR A 319 -29.23 -1.77 -13.72
CA TYR A 319 -29.02 -3.03 -12.98
C TYR A 319 -29.65 -3.03 -11.59
N ASN A 320 -30.36 -1.97 -11.20
CA ASN A 320 -30.99 -1.81 -9.90
C ASN A 320 -30.02 -2.14 -8.74
N TRP A 321 -30.29 -3.22 -8.02
CA TRP A 321 -29.54 -3.67 -6.85
C TRP A 321 -28.62 -4.86 -7.13
N ASP A 322 -28.31 -5.17 -8.39
CA ASP A 322 -27.55 -6.37 -8.77
C ASP A 322 -26.15 -6.45 -8.14
N MET A 323 -25.48 -5.31 -7.91
CA MET A 323 -24.23 -5.26 -7.16
C MET A 323 -24.40 -5.85 -5.75
N ASN A 324 -25.60 -5.69 -5.17
CA ASN A 324 -26.09 -6.36 -3.96
C ASN A 324 -25.09 -6.37 -2.80
N LEU A 325 -24.44 -5.22 -2.57
CA LEU A 325 -23.41 -5.08 -1.55
C LEU A 325 -23.93 -4.25 -0.35
N PRO A 326 -24.46 -4.89 0.71
CA PRO A 326 -24.82 -4.19 1.94
C PRO A 326 -23.55 -3.72 2.67
N ILE A 327 -23.56 -2.48 3.14
CA ILE A 327 -22.42 -1.87 3.85
C ILE A 327 -22.48 -2.31 5.32
N LYS A 328 -21.51 -3.12 5.75
CA LYS A 328 -21.45 -3.69 7.10
C LYS A 328 -20.10 -3.40 7.74
N GLY A 329 -20.13 -3.02 9.01
CA GLY A 329 -18.94 -2.72 9.79
C GLY A 329 -18.22 -4.00 10.24
N TRP A 330 -16.91 -3.94 10.52
CA TRP A 330 -16.07 -2.75 10.51
C TRP A 330 -15.24 -2.62 9.23
N ASN A 331 -15.28 -1.44 8.59
CA ASN A 331 -14.45 -1.04 7.45
C ASN A 331 -14.39 0.51 7.34
N GLU A 332 -13.99 1.06 6.18
CA GLU A 332 -13.85 2.49 5.89
C GLU A 332 -15.16 3.30 5.86
N CYS A 333 -16.33 2.64 5.87
CA CYS A 333 -17.61 3.24 5.47
C CYS A 333 -18.45 3.82 6.63
N LEU A 334 -17.86 4.04 7.81
CA LEU A 334 -18.58 4.59 8.98
C LEU A 334 -19.29 5.93 8.65
N ILE A 335 -18.59 6.81 7.95
CA ILE A 335 -19.08 8.14 7.54
C ILE A 335 -20.34 8.04 6.67
N THR A 336 -20.52 6.95 5.91
CA THR A 336 -21.72 6.76 5.09
C THR A 336 -22.98 6.68 5.94
N TYR A 337 -22.93 5.95 7.05
CA TYR A 337 -24.04 5.89 8.01
C TYR A 337 -24.22 7.19 8.78
N VAL A 338 -23.12 7.87 9.15
CA VAL A 338 -23.18 9.17 9.81
C VAL A 338 -23.85 10.21 8.90
N MET A 339 -23.42 10.32 7.65
CA MET A 339 -23.99 11.27 6.69
C MET A 339 -25.46 10.97 6.38
N ALA A 340 -25.81 9.68 6.27
CA ALA A 340 -27.19 9.26 6.10
C ALA A 340 -28.08 9.63 7.29
N ALA A 341 -27.62 9.44 8.53
CA ALA A 341 -28.37 9.84 9.73
C ALA A 341 -28.41 11.36 9.92
N SER A 342 -27.45 12.08 9.33
CA SER A 342 -27.36 13.54 9.39
C SER A 342 -28.23 14.23 8.34
N SER A 343 -28.75 13.51 7.34
CA SER A 343 -29.55 14.12 6.28
C SER A 343 -30.85 14.73 6.82
N PRO A 344 -31.15 16.02 6.56
CA PRO A 344 -32.40 16.63 7.00
C PRO A 344 -33.60 16.23 6.12
N THR A 345 -33.37 15.65 4.94
CA THR A 345 -34.40 15.35 3.93
C THR A 345 -34.65 13.86 3.75
N TYR A 346 -33.60 13.04 3.72
CA TYR A 346 -33.67 11.62 3.42
C TYR A 346 -32.91 10.79 4.47
N SER A 347 -33.19 11.07 5.76
CA SER A 347 -32.52 10.41 6.88
C SER A 347 -32.81 8.91 6.99
N ILE A 348 -31.91 8.20 7.67
CA ILE A 348 -32.13 6.81 8.08
C ILE A 348 -32.49 6.72 9.57
N PRO A 349 -33.34 5.76 9.99
CA PRO A 349 -33.56 5.49 11.40
C PRO A 349 -32.34 4.78 12.01
N LYS A 350 -32.16 4.94 13.33
CA LYS A 350 -31.07 4.32 14.11
C LYS A 350 -30.95 2.80 13.88
N SER A 351 -32.07 2.11 13.66
CA SER A 351 -32.09 0.66 13.37
C SER A 351 -31.25 0.25 12.15
N VAL A 352 -31.08 1.14 11.18
CA VAL A 352 -30.23 0.89 10.00
C VAL A 352 -28.75 0.86 10.40
N TYR A 353 -28.34 1.74 11.30
CA TYR A 353 -26.99 1.71 11.88
C TYR A 353 -26.79 0.50 12.78
N ASP A 354 -27.72 0.25 13.70
CA ASP A 354 -27.57 -0.83 14.69
C ASP A 354 -27.56 -2.22 14.03
N ALA A 355 -28.55 -2.52 13.18
CA ALA A 355 -28.65 -3.85 12.57
C ALA A 355 -27.81 -4.00 11.29
N GLY A 356 -27.61 -2.93 10.52
CA GLY A 356 -26.87 -2.95 9.26
C GLY A 356 -25.37 -2.77 9.48
N TRP A 357 -24.97 -1.58 9.91
CA TRP A 357 -23.55 -1.25 10.14
C TRP A 357 -22.95 -2.05 11.30
N ALA A 358 -23.50 -1.87 12.50
CA ALA A 358 -22.93 -2.44 13.71
C ALA A 358 -23.24 -3.94 13.87
N GLN A 359 -24.17 -4.46 13.06
CA GLN A 359 -24.62 -5.85 13.09
C GLN A 359 -25.01 -6.29 14.52
N ASN A 360 -25.67 -5.40 15.26
CA ASN A 360 -26.01 -5.53 16.67
C ASN A 360 -24.81 -5.93 17.56
N GLY A 361 -23.64 -5.38 17.26
CA GLY A 361 -22.38 -5.62 17.98
C GLY A 361 -21.49 -6.72 17.39
N ALA A 362 -21.91 -7.41 16.32
CA ALA A 362 -21.11 -8.48 15.71
C ALA A 362 -19.82 -7.98 15.02
N MET A 363 -19.64 -6.67 14.84
CA MET A 363 -18.39 -6.08 14.35
C MET A 363 -17.25 -6.04 15.39
N LYS A 364 -17.51 -6.45 16.64
CA LYS A 364 -16.54 -6.49 17.73
C LYS A 364 -15.42 -7.50 17.45
N ASN A 365 -14.18 -7.09 17.69
CA ASN A 365 -12.99 -7.96 17.66
C ASN A 365 -12.55 -8.29 19.09
N GLY A 366 -11.99 -7.30 19.80
CA GLY A 366 -11.54 -7.41 21.20
C GLY A 366 -10.25 -8.21 21.42
N SER A 367 -9.64 -8.79 20.38
CA SER A 367 -8.42 -9.58 20.48
C SER A 367 -7.16 -8.70 20.49
N SER A 368 -6.03 -9.26 20.93
CA SER A 368 -4.72 -8.58 20.91
C SER A 368 -3.85 -9.07 19.77
N TYR A 369 -3.23 -8.12 19.05
CA TYR A 369 -2.28 -8.37 17.97
C TYR A 369 -1.04 -7.53 18.24
N TYR A 370 0.14 -8.15 18.22
CA TYR A 370 1.41 -7.46 18.50
C TYR A 370 1.39 -6.62 19.80
N GLY A 371 0.74 -7.14 20.85
CA GLY A 371 0.62 -6.48 22.15
C GLY A 371 -0.42 -5.37 22.24
N VAL A 372 -1.23 -5.14 21.19
CA VAL A 372 -2.23 -4.08 21.11
C VAL A 372 -3.63 -4.69 20.97
N GLN A 373 -4.58 -4.30 21.82
CA GLN A 373 -5.96 -4.74 21.70
C GLN A 373 -6.69 -3.97 20.59
N LEU A 374 -7.32 -4.68 19.66
CA LEU A 374 -8.12 -4.10 18.58
C LEU A 374 -9.62 -4.16 18.92
N PRO A 375 -10.33 -3.03 19.08
CA PRO A 375 -11.75 -3.04 19.43
C PRO A 375 -12.67 -3.68 18.37
N LEU A 376 -12.53 -3.29 17.10
CA LEU A 376 -13.44 -3.65 15.99
C LEU A 376 -12.69 -4.25 14.79
N GLY A 377 -13.41 -5.02 13.97
CA GLY A 377 -12.96 -5.49 12.66
C GLY A 377 -12.29 -6.86 12.64
N THR A 378 -11.70 -7.20 11.52
CA THR A 378 -11.07 -8.52 11.30
C THR A 378 -9.72 -8.62 12.02
N ALA A 379 -9.12 -9.82 12.00
CA ALA A 379 -7.79 -10.02 12.56
C ALA A 379 -6.77 -9.05 11.96
N ASN A 380 -5.98 -8.41 12.83
CA ASN A 380 -5.05 -7.32 12.47
C ASN A 380 -5.68 -6.08 11.79
N GLY A 381 -7.00 -5.94 11.79
CA GLY A 381 -7.73 -4.71 11.42
C GLY A 381 -7.97 -4.46 9.92
N GLY A 382 -7.20 -5.09 9.03
CA GLY A 382 -7.28 -4.86 7.58
C GLY A 382 -6.39 -3.71 7.08
N PRO A 383 -6.59 -3.23 5.83
CA PRO A 383 -5.84 -2.10 5.26
C PRO A 383 -5.99 -0.83 6.10
N LEU A 384 -4.90 -0.08 6.25
CA LEU A 384 -4.88 1.00 7.24
C LEU A 384 -5.79 2.20 6.90
N PHE A 385 -6.19 2.37 5.64
CA PHE A 385 -7.13 3.42 5.23
C PHE A 385 -8.51 3.33 5.92
N PHE A 386 -8.87 2.17 6.47
CA PHE A 386 -10.08 2.02 7.31
C PHE A 386 -10.05 2.94 8.53
N ALA A 387 -8.86 3.28 9.04
CA ALA A 387 -8.68 4.24 10.12
C ALA A 387 -8.58 5.70 9.63
N HIS A 388 -8.63 5.96 8.32
CA HIS A 388 -8.42 7.29 7.75
C HIS A 388 -9.69 7.90 7.17
N TYR A 389 -10.31 7.28 6.16
CA TYR A 389 -11.26 8.00 5.27
C TYR A 389 -12.46 8.58 6.02
N SER A 390 -13.14 7.77 6.84
CA SER A 390 -14.24 8.25 7.68
C SER A 390 -13.79 9.28 8.73
N PHE A 391 -12.54 9.20 9.18
CA PHE A 391 -11.97 10.01 10.25
C PHE A 391 -11.22 11.24 9.77
N MET A 392 -11.26 11.56 8.47
CA MET A 392 -10.79 12.86 7.99
C MET A 392 -11.70 13.99 8.47
N GLY A 393 -13.02 13.76 8.43
CA GLY A 393 -14.03 14.67 8.97
C GLY A 393 -14.44 14.32 10.40
N ILE A 394 -14.78 13.05 10.68
CA ILE A 394 -15.18 12.63 12.03
C ILE A 394 -13.96 12.66 12.95
N ASN A 395 -14.03 13.42 14.04
CA ASN A 395 -12.97 13.43 15.03
C ASN A 395 -13.06 12.19 15.93
N PRO A 396 -12.10 11.25 15.91
CA PRO A 396 -12.15 10.08 16.76
C PRO A 396 -11.84 10.38 18.24
N THR A 397 -11.22 11.52 18.55
CA THR A 397 -10.78 11.87 19.92
C THR A 397 -11.96 11.97 20.88
N GLY A 398 -11.96 11.13 21.93
CA GLY A 398 -13.05 11.00 22.88
C GLY A 398 -14.38 10.54 22.29
N LEU A 399 -14.40 10.10 21.02
CA LEU A 399 -15.61 9.63 20.34
C LEU A 399 -15.93 8.20 20.77
N THR A 400 -17.15 8.01 21.24
CA THR A 400 -17.68 6.72 21.67
C THR A 400 -19.10 6.53 21.18
N ASP A 401 -19.53 5.29 21.01
CA ASP A 401 -20.93 4.92 20.91
C ASP A 401 -21.18 3.63 21.71
N ALA A 402 -22.32 2.96 21.46
CA ALA A 402 -22.64 1.71 22.15
C ALA A 402 -21.67 0.55 21.84
N TYR A 403 -20.88 0.63 20.77
CA TYR A 403 -20.09 -0.48 20.25
C TYR A 403 -18.58 -0.29 20.45
N ALA A 404 -18.06 0.93 20.39
CA ALA A 404 -16.62 1.16 20.51
C ALA A 404 -16.23 2.56 21.04
N ASN A 405 -14.96 2.63 21.46
CA ASN A 405 -14.21 3.87 21.57
C ASN A 405 -13.36 4.03 20.30
N TYR A 406 -13.64 5.06 19.50
CA TYR A 406 -13.04 5.22 18.17
C TYR A 406 -11.62 5.80 18.21
N GLU A 407 -11.27 6.57 19.23
CA GLU A 407 -9.87 6.97 19.49
C GLU A 407 -8.99 5.75 19.73
N SER A 408 -9.48 4.80 20.52
CA SER A 408 -8.80 3.53 20.77
C SER A 408 -8.73 2.69 19.50
N GLN A 409 -9.81 2.66 18.70
CA GLN A 409 -9.85 1.90 17.44
C GLN A 409 -8.79 2.39 16.44
N THR A 410 -8.76 3.69 16.13
CA THR A 410 -7.85 4.22 15.11
C THR A 410 -6.39 4.11 15.54
N LYS A 411 -6.10 4.40 16.82
CA LYS A 411 -4.76 4.23 17.39
C LYS A 411 -4.32 2.76 17.41
N ALA A 412 -5.20 1.84 17.81
CA ALA A 412 -4.89 0.42 17.83
C ALA A 412 -4.59 -0.11 16.42
N HIS A 413 -5.40 0.24 15.42
CA HIS A 413 -5.20 -0.20 14.05
C HIS A 413 -3.85 0.30 13.48
N ALA A 414 -3.52 1.57 13.68
CA ALA A 414 -2.23 2.14 13.26
C ALA A 414 -1.04 1.45 13.93
N LEU A 415 -1.09 1.25 15.26
CA LEU A 415 -0.01 0.57 15.99
C LEU A 415 0.15 -0.90 15.61
N ILE A 416 -0.94 -1.62 15.34
CA ILE A 416 -0.87 -3.02 14.87
C ILE A 416 -0.20 -3.09 13.49
N ASN A 417 -0.56 -2.18 12.58
CA ASN A 417 0.06 -2.12 11.26
C ASN A 417 1.57 -1.80 11.35
N TYR A 418 1.93 -0.79 12.15
CA TYR A 418 3.32 -0.45 12.46
C TYR A 418 4.09 -1.64 13.06
N ASN A 419 3.54 -2.27 14.12
CA ASN A 419 4.20 -3.37 14.82
C ASN A 419 4.33 -4.62 13.95
N TYR A 420 3.37 -4.89 13.05
CA TYR A 420 3.48 -5.94 12.04
C TYR A 420 4.68 -5.69 11.12
N CYS A 421 4.78 -4.49 10.52
CA CYS A 421 5.91 -4.15 9.63
C CYS A 421 7.25 -4.17 10.39
N LYS A 422 7.26 -3.72 11.64
CA LYS A 422 8.44 -3.78 12.51
C LYS A 422 8.87 -5.22 12.81
N ALA A 423 7.92 -6.11 13.09
CA ALA A 423 8.20 -7.52 13.34
C ALA A 423 8.60 -8.28 12.06
N ASN A 424 8.08 -7.85 10.91
CA ASN A 424 8.38 -8.35 9.58
C ASN A 424 8.35 -9.90 9.48
N PRO A 425 7.22 -10.55 9.76
CA PRO A 425 7.15 -12.02 9.83
C PRO A 425 7.45 -12.70 8.48
N LEU A 426 7.32 -11.99 7.36
CA LEU A 426 7.63 -12.51 6.02
C LEU A 426 9.07 -12.18 5.56
N GLY A 427 9.86 -11.50 6.38
CA GLY A 427 11.23 -11.12 6.02
C GLY A 427 11.32 -10.22 4.77
N ASN A 428 10.29 -9.39 4.51
CA ASN A 428 10.28 -8.46 3.40
C ASN A 428 11.41 -7.42 3.56
N TYR A 429 12.32 -7.39 2.61
CA TYR A 429 13.49 -6.50 2.70
C TYR A 429 13.07 -5.04 2.77
N GLY A 430 13.64 -4.32 3.74
CA GLY A 430 13.41 -2.90 3.96
C GLY A 430 12.26 -2.56 4.92
N TYR A 431 11.44 -3.52 5.35
CA TYR A 431 10.42 -3.28 6.38
C TYR A 431 11.08 -3.04 7.74
N GLY A 432 10.51 -2.15 8.56
CA GLY A 432 11.00 -1.89 9.91
C GLY A 432 10.41 -0.62 10.53
N GLU A 433 11.01 -0.16 11.63
CA GLU A 433 10.55 1.04 12.37
C GLU A 433 10.51 2.31 11.50
N ASN A 434 11.43 2.41 10.53
CA ASN A 434 11.53 3.53 9.61
C ASN A 434 10.70 3.37 8.32
N CYS A 435 10.17 2.18 8.05
CA CYS A 435 9.59 1.84 6.76
C CYS A 435 8.44 0.86 6.97
N TRP A 436 7.25 1.44 7.16
CA TRP A 436 6.03 0.73 7.51
C TRP A 436 4.82 1.40 6.84
N GLY A 437 3.70 0.69 6.85
CA GLY A 437 2.44 1.19 6.31
C GLY A 437 1.90 0.31 5.20
N LEU A 438 0.98 -0.59 5.58
CA LEU A 438 0.24 -1.46 4.65
C LEU A 438 -1.18 -0.94 4.47
N THR A 439 -1.53 -0.56 3.25
CA THR A 439 -2.89 -0.17 2.88
C THR A 439 -3.16 -0.52 1.41
N ALA A 440 -4.39 -0.34 0.94
CA ALA A 440 -4.69 -0.50 -0.47
C ALA A 440 -3.96 0.53 -1.31
N SER A 441 -3.24 0.08 -2.35
CA SER A 441 -2.41 0.92 -3.21
C SER A 441 -2.03 0.16 -4.50
N ASP A 442 -1.37 0.85 -5.42
CA ASP A 442 -0.64 0.22 -6.51
C ASP A 442 0.42 -0.75 -5.97
N ILE A 443 0.68 -1.79 -6.74
CA ILE A 443 1.80 -2.73 -6.61
C ILE A 443 2.49 -2.88 -7.96
N GLN A 444 3.63 -3.58 -8.01
CA GLN A 444 4.25 -3.89 -9.29
C GLN A 444 3.29 -4.68 -10.20
N GLY A 445 2.82 -4.02 -11.26
CA GLY A 445 1.93 -4.63 -12.25
C GLY A 445 0.45 -4.73 -11.86
N GLY A 446 -0.01 -4.04 -10.80
CA GLY A 446 -1.42 -4.10 -10.41
C GLY A 446 -1.78 -3.20 -9.24
N TYR A 447 -2.87 -3.56 -8.55
CA TYR A 447 -3.39 -2.89 -7.36
C TYR A 447 -3.89 -3.97 -6.38
N THR A 448 -3.68 -3.79 -5.07
CA THR A 448 -4.23 -4.72 -4.07
C THR A 448 -4.47 -4.02 -2.73
N ALA A 449 -5.39 -4.59 -1.94
CA ALA A 449 -5.68 -4.14 -0.58
C ALA A 449 -4.64 -4.68 0.41
N SER A 450 -3.43 -4.09 0.42
CA SER A 450 -2.37 -4.54 1.32
C SER A 450 -2.74 -4.33 2.78
N SER A 451 -2.42 -5.30 3.62
CA SER A 451 -2.69 -5.27 5.06
C SER A 451 -1.78 -6.27 5.78
N PRO A 452 -1.71 -6.28 7.13
CA PRO A 452 -0.99 -7.32 7.86
C PRO A 452 -1.41 -8.77 7.52
N THR A 453 -2.63 -8.97 7.01
CA THR A 453 -3.14 -10.28 6.57
C THR A 453 -3.06 -10.51 5.05
N ASN A 454 -2.61 -9.50 4.30
CA ASN A 454 -2.40 -9.53 2.85
C ASN A 454 -1.15 -8.72 2.53
N ASP A 455 -0.01 -9.15 3.05
CA ASP A 455 1.28 -8.48 2.88
C ASP A 455 1.97 -9.02 1.63
N VAL A 456 2.09 -8.16 0.62
CA VAL A 456 2.73 -8.45 -0.66
C VAL A 456 4.13 -7.84 -0.78
N GLY A 457 4.70 -7.31 0.31
CA GLY A 457 6.02 -6.67 0.30
C GLY A 457 6.05 -5.22 -0.17
N THR A 458 4.88 -4.59 -0.34
CA THR A 458 4.73 -3.20 -0.78
C THR A 458 4.36 -2.28 0.39
N ILE A 459 5.07 -1.16 0.53
CA ILE A 459 4.76 -0.07 1.46
C ILE A 459 4.08 1.06 0.69
N ALA A 460 3.00 1.60 1.26
CA ALA A 460 2.30 2.76 0.73
C ALA A 460 2.45 3.93 1.71
N PRO A 461 3.12 5.04 1.33
CA PRO A 461 3.37 6.17 2.23
C PRO A 461 2.12 6.71 2.93
N THR A 462 0.97 6.73 2.26
CA THR A 462 -0.28 7.24 2.84
C THR A 462 -0.67 6.52 4.14
N ALA A 463 -0.38 5.22 4.27
CA ALA A 463 -0.71 4.45 5.46
C ALA A 463 -0.05 5.04 6.72
N ALA A 464 1.27 5.21 6.69
CA ALA A 464 2.01 5.78 7.80
C ALA A 464 1.75 7.28 7.96
N LEU A 465 1.73 8.04 6.85
CA LEU A 465 1.65 9.49 6.89
C LEU A 465 0.26 10.01 7.27
N ALA A 466 -0.82 9.38 6.82
CA ALA A 466 -2.17 9.74 7.26
C ALA A 466 -2.44 9.29 8.71
N SER A 467 -1.66 8.35 9.24
CA SER A 467 -1.70 7.96 10.67
C SER A 467 -0.98 8.94 11.59
N MET A 468 -0.44 10.05 11.08
CA MET A 468 0.19 11.11 11.90
C MET A 468 -0.70 11.58 13.04
N ALA A 469 -2.02 11.60 12.82
CA ALA A 469 -3.02 11.97 13.81
C ALA A 469 -3.15 10.99 14.99
N TYR A 470 -2.61 9.77 14.88
CA TYR A 470 -2.76 8.70 15.86
C TYR A 470 -1.42 8.22 16.43
N THR A 471 -0.40 8.14 15.59
CA THR A 471 0.96 7.64 15.89
C THR A 471 2.01 8.63 15.38
N PRO A 472 2.04 9.89 15.87
CA PRO A 472 2.87 10.94 15.29
C PRO A 472 4.37 10.62 15.36
N THR A 473 4.84 9.91 16.38
CA THR A 473 6.25 9.53 16.51
C THR A 473 6.67 8.56 15.42
N GLU A 474 5.92 7.47 15.23
CA GLU A 474 6.17 6.44 14.22
C GLU A 474 5.96 6.97 12.80
N SER A 475 4.94 7.81 12.60
CA SER A 475 4.64 8.44 11.31
C SER A 475 5.70 9.46 10.91
N MET A 476 6.22 10.26 11.84
CA MET A 476 7.35 11.16 11.57
C MET A 476 8.65 10.39 11.28
N GLN A 477 8.86 9.25 11.93
CA GLN A 477 10.00 8.38 11.65
C GLN A 477 9.96 7.85 10.21
N ALA A 478 8.81 7.35 9.77
CA ALA A 478 8.59 6.93 8.38
C ALA A 478 8.75 8.10 7.39
N LEU A 479 8.18 9.26 7.70
CA LEU A 479 8.28 10.46 6.87
C LEU A 479 9.74 10.85 6.59
N ARG A 480 10.56 10.91 7.64
CA ARG A 480 11.98 11.25 7.51
C ARG A 480 12.72 10.20 6.67
N TYR A 481 12.39 8.93 6.80
CA TYR A 481 13.01 7.87 6.00
C TYR A 481 12.62 7.98 4.52
N PHE A 482 11.33 8.08 4.21
CA PHE A 482 10.85 8.24 2.83
C PHE A 482 11.44 9.49 2.19
N TYR A 483 11.44 10.63 2.89
CA TYR A 483 11.95 11.88 2.35
C TYR A 483 13.48 11.92 2.26
N TYR A 484 14.20 11.66 3.36
CA TYR A 484 15.65 11.86 3.38
C TYR A 484 16.44 10.66 2.88
N LYS A 485 15.97 9.42 3.02
CA LYS A 485 16.77 8.24 2.63
C LYS A 485 16.40 7.74 1.24
N LEU A 486 15.10 7.67 0.94
CA LEU A 486 14.63 7.22 -0.38
C LEU A 486 14.55 8.37 -1.41
N GLY A 487 14.28 9.60 -0.95
CA GLY A 487 14.38 10.81 -1.76
C GLY A 487 13.50 10.75 -3.01
N ASN A 488 14.07 11.15 -4.15
CA ASN A 488 13.39 11.19 -5.44
C ASN A 488 12.80 9.84 -5.91
N LYS A 489 13.18 8.70 -5.31
CA LYS A 489 12.54 7.40 -5.65
C LYS A 489 11.11 7.31 -5.12
N THR A 490 10.79 8.04 -4.06
CA THR A 490 9.45 8.05 -3.46
C THR A 490 8.79 9.42 -3.50
N TRP A 491 9.48 10.47 -3.94
CA TRP A 491 9.03 11.85 -3.87
C TRP A 491 9.09 12.55 -5.23
N GLY A 492 8.01 13.23 -5.63
CA GLY A 492 7.90 13.93 -6.91
C GLY A 492 7.00 15.17 -6.89
N ASP A 493 6.45 15.53 -8.05
CA ASP A 493 5.72 16.79 -8.28
C ASP A 493 4.48 16.99 -7.41
N TYR A 494 3.86 15.88 -6.98
CA TYR A 494 2.65 15.88 -6.19
C TYR A 494 2.83 15.23 -4.81
N GLY A 495 4.05 15.25 -4.28
CA GLY A 495 4.38 14.67 -2.97
C GLY A 495 4.92 13.26 -3.10
N PHE A 496 4.59 12.39 -2.14
CA PHE A 496 5.00 10.99 -2.22
C PHE A 496 4.25 10.26 -3.34
N TYR A 497 4.94 9.38 -4.06
CA TYR A 497 4.30 8.42 -4.96
C TYR A 497 3.53 7.36 -4.16
N ASP A 498 2.64 6.67 -4.86
CA ASP A 498 1.62 5.83 -4.27
C ASP A 498 2.15 4.71 -3.38
N ALA A 499 3.18 4.00 -3.86
CA ALA A 499 3.74 2.85 -3.17
C ALA A 499 5.14 2.47 -3.68
N PHE A 500 5.82 1.59 -2.94
CA PHE A 500 7.10 1.02 -3.34
C PHE A 500 7.37 -0.34 -2.66
N SER A 501 8.23 -1.15 -3.27
CA SER A 501 8.77 -2.40 -2.71
C SER A 501 10.29 -2.35 -2.79
N LEU A 502 10.97 -2.26 -1.63
CA LEU A 502 12.43 -2.37 -1.57
C LEU A 502 12.89 -3.80 -1.88
N LYS A 503 12.06 -4.81 -1.60
CA LYS A 503 12.28 -6.22 -1.94
C LYS A 503 12.34 -6.47 -3.44
N ASP A 504 11.51 -5.78 -4.21
CA ASP A 504 11.43 -5.93 -5.67
C ASP A 504 12.12 -4.79 -6.43
N GLN A 505 12.71 -3.84 -5.69
CA GLN A 505 13.33 -2.61 -6.21
C GLN A 505 12.37 -1.80 -7.09
N TRP A 506 11.07 -1.90 -6.78
CA TRP A 506 10.00 -1.25 -7.51
C TRP A 506 9.53 0.00 -6.78
N PHE A 507 9.31 1.07 -7.53
CA PHE A 507 8.81 2.35 -7.04
C PHE A 507 7.72 2.82 -7.98
N ALA A 508 6.56 3.18 -7.44
CA ALA A 508 5.50 3.77 -8.21
C ALA A 508 5.95 5.11 -8.82
N THR A 509 5.42 5.41 -10.00
CA THR A 509 5.44 6.76 -10.58
C THR A 509 4.04 7.40 -10.53
N SER A 510 3.08 6.66 -9.97
CA SER A 510 1.69 7.05 -9.82
C SER A 510 1.44 7.82 -8.54
N THR A 511 0.36 8.59 -8.55
CA THR A 511 -0.27 9.20 -7.38
C THR A 511 -1.78 9.08 -7.57
N LEU A 512 -2.49 8.70 -6.50
CA LEU A 512 -3.93 8.51 -6.48
C LEU A 512 -4.60 9.52 -5.55
N ALA A 513 -5.77 10.05 -5.93
CA ALA A 513 -6.47 11.04 -5.10
C ALA A 513 -6.77 10.53 -3.69
N ILE A 514 -7.18 9.26 -3.59
CA ILE A 514 -7.59 8.60 -2.35
C ILE A 514 -6.42 8.36 -1.40
N ASP A 515 -5.18 8.39 -1.90
CA ASP A 515 -3.98 8.20 -1.11
C ASP A 515 -3.28 9.53 -0.81
N GLN A 516 -3.29 10.50 -1.73
CA GLN A 516 -2.74 11.84 -1.49
C GLN A 516 -3.60 12.68 -0.53
N GLY A 517 -4.92 12.55 -0.61
CA GLY A 517 -5.86 13.36 0.16
C GLY A 517 -5.71 13.21 1.67
N PRO A 518 -5.74 11.97 2.20
CA PRO A 518 -5.52 11.69 3.62
C PRO A 518 -4.20 12.22 4.15
N ILE A 519 -3.11 12.20 3.36
CA ILE A 519 -1.81 12.75 3.80
C ILE A 519 -1.94 14.22 4.18
N VAL A 520 -2.53 15.04 3.31
CA VAL A 520 -2.68 16.50 3.57
C VAL A 520 -3.57 16.75 4.78
N VAL A 521 -4.72 16.09 4.81
CA VAL A 521 -5.80 16.35 5.76
C VAL A 521 -5.46 15.83 7.15
N MET A 522 -4.89 14.63 7.27
CA MET A 522 -4.60 14.04 8.57
C MET A 522 -3.35 14.66 9.21
N ILE A 523 -2.39 15.15 8.42
CA ILE A 523 -1.34 16.03 8.94
C ILE A 523 -1.95 17.32 9.48
N GLU A 524 -2.92 17.92 8.79
CA GLU A 524 -3.58 19.14 9.29
C GLU A 524 -4.39 18.89 10.55
N ASN A 525 -5.13 17.78 10.62
CA ASN A 525 -5.87 17.39 11.81
C ASN A 525 -4.93 17.14 13.01
N TYR A 526 -3.77 16.52 12.78
CA TYR A 526 -2.72 16.41 13.79
C TYR A 526 -2.24 17.78 14.28
N ARG A 527 -1.92 18.70 13.35
CA ARG A 527 -1.32 20.00 13.69
C ARG A 527 -2.30 20.96 14.38
N THR A 528 -3.53 21.06 13.87
CA THR A 528 -4.47 22.14 14.23
C THR A 528 -5.91 21.67 14.49
N LYS A 529 -6.23 20.40 14.17
CA LYS A 529 -7.60 19.85 14.22
C LYS A 529 -8.57 20.58 13.29
N LEU A 530 -8.07 21.29 12.26
CA LEU A 530 -8.88 22.17 11.41
C LEU A 530 -10.10 21.45 10.80
N ILE A 531 -9.88 20.35 10.09
CA ILE A 531 -10.94 19.67 9.33
C ILE A 531 -11.93 19.02 10.29
N TRP A 532 -11.44 18.39 11.36
CA TRP A 532 -12.28 17.90 12.47
C TRP A 532 -13.18 18.98 13.06
N ASN A 533 -12.63 20.15 13.42
CA ASN A 533 -13.40 21.23 14.01
C ASN A 533 -14.47 21.74 13.04
N LEU A 534 -14.15 21.86 11.75
CA LEU A 534 -15.07 22.31 10.73
C LEU A 534 -16.21 21.30 10.51
N PHE A 535 -15.89 20.04 10.18
CA PHE A 535 -16.90 19.02 9.92
C PHE A 535 -17.82 18.79 11.13
N MET A 536 -17.24 18.63 12.32
CA MET A 536 -18.00 18.39 13.55
C MET A 536 -18.79 19.62 14.01
N SER A 537 -18.56 20.83 13.45
CA SER A 537 -19.35 22.02 13.76
C SER A 537 -20.72 22.05 13.06
N ALA A 538 -20.93 21.23 12.02
CA ALA A 538 -22.16 21.22 11.26
C ALA A 538 -23.34 20.72 12.12
N PRO A 539 -24.44 21.49 12.24
CA PRO A 539 -25.53 21.16 13.16
C PRO A 539 -26.20 19.82 12.83
N GLU A 540 -26.33 19.50 11.56
CA GLU A 540 -26.94 18.26 11.10
C GLU A 540 -26.05 17.03 11.37
N VAL A 541 -24.72 17.19 11.30
CA VAL A 541 -23.75 16.14 11.66
C VAL A 541 -23.87 15.83 13.15
N LYS A 542 -23.91 16.87 13.99
CA LYS A 542 -24.11 16.70 15.43
C LYS A 542 -25.41 15.98 15.75
N ALA A 543 -26.51 16.40 15.12
CA ALA A 543 -27.82 15.79 15.32
C ALA A 543 -27.83 14.32 14.86
N GLY A 544 -27.33 14.04 13.66
CA GLY A 544 -27.26 12.68 13.12
C GLY A 544 -26.42 11.74 13.98
N MET A 545 -25.22 12.16 14.38
CA MET A 545 -24.37 11.36 15.26
C MET A 545 -25.00 11.13 16.63
N LYS A 546 -25.63 12.14 17.25
CA LYS A 546 -26.38 11.95 18.51
C LYS A 546 -27.54 10.97 18.35
N ASN A 547 -28.27 11.04 17.24
CA ASN A 547 -29.36 10.11 16.94
C ASN A 547 -28.87 8.66 16.77
N LEU A 548 -27.64 8.47 16.28
CA LEU A 548 -27.00 7.15 16.21
C LEU A 548 -26.48 6.66 17.57
N GLY A 549 -26.41 7.52 18.58
CA GLY A 549 -25.93 7.20 19.93
C GLY A 549 -24.46 7.51 20.18
N PHE A 550 -23.83 8.34 19.32
CA PHE A 550 -22.47 8.80 19.56
C PHE A 550 -22.40 9.87 20.65
N SER A 551 -21.28 9.88 21.37
CA SER A 551 -20.89 10.89 22.35
C SER A 551 -19.43 11.29 22.15
N SER A 552 -19.13 12.58 22.26
CA SER A 552 -17.78 13.15 22.15
C SER A 552 -17.77 14.53 22.80
N PRO A 553 -16.62 15.04 23.28
CA PRO A 553 -16.47 16.44 23.70
C PRO A 553 -16.87 17.46 22.61
N ASN A 554 -16.86 17.06 21.33
CA ASN A 554 -17.14 17.95 20.19
C ASN A 554 -18.56 17.80 19.61
N LEU A 555 -19.44 16.97 20.21
CA LEU A 555 -20.79 16.67 19.70
C LEU A 555 -21.92 17.42 20.38
#